data_AF-A0A804KZT4-F1
#
_entry.id   AF-A0A804KZT4-F1
#
_cell.length_a   1.000
_cell.length_b   1.000
_cell.length_c   1.000
_cell.angle_alpha   90.00
_cell.angle_beta   90.00
_cell.angle_gamma   90.00
#
_symmetry.space_group_name_H-M   'P 1'
#
loop_
_entity.id
_entity.type
_entity.pdbx_description
1 polymer ?
#
loop_
_entity_poly.entity_id
_entity_poly.type
_entity_poly.pdbx_seq_one_letter_code
_entity_poly.pdbx_strand_id
1 'polypeptide(L)'
;MSPDPHFMVEYLVNSCGFSSSEAAKFSKSLAHLRSTEKPDDVLNFMRSQGFDGAGIRKVISADPRYLCYNVEKNLAPKFQFLRDLGLSESDIVDAILKNNGILHYNVHRYLVPKLEMWESLLGSRELVLKHLKKTRWFFSSSVEKTLHPNLKFLRDECGIPEERLSLVLRSHPKLISQKPESLRALVARADELGMPRQSRMFVRTLVALHNVSQERFEAKVELMRSFGWSESEFSSAVRKAPTFLGISLDMFRRKVEFFINVVGYTPSFIASQPSILLFSLQKRIPNSWRSLFSHTKKMFLSCLIF
;
A
#
# COMPACT_ATOMS: atom_id res chain seq x y z
N MET A 1 -33.47 -3.67 36.22
CA MET A 1 -32.37 -4.64 36.41
C MET A 1 -31.22 -4.21 35.52
N SER A 2 -30.04 -3.95 36.07
CA SER A 2 -28.83 -3.70 35.26
C SER A 2 -28.36 -5.04 34.70
N PRO A 3 -28.10 -5.20 33.40
CA PRO A 3 -27.51 -6.43 32.92
C PRO A 3 -26.15 -6.68 33.56
N ASP A 4 -25.92 -7.94 33.90
CA ASP A 4 -24.64 -8.48 34.33
C ASP A 4 -23.60 -8.30 33.22
N PRO A 5 -22.36 -7.84 33.45
CA PRO A 5 -21.28 -7.80 32.45
C PRO A 5 -21.14 -9.08 31.59
N HIS A 6 -21.65 -10.22 32.07
CA HIS A 6 -21.77 -11.47 31.32
C HIS A 6 -22.68 -11.39 30.07
N PHE A 7 -23.76 -10.60 30.09
CA PHE A 7 -24.76 -10.58 29.01
C PHE A 7 -24.17 -10.15 27.66
N MET A 8 -23.27 -9.16 27.67
CA MET A 8 -22.67 -8.62 26.45
C MET A 8 -21.64 -9.59 25.88
N VAL A 9 -20.99 -10.39 26.73
CA VAL A 9 -20.09 -11.46 26.27
C VAL A 9 -20.90 -12.51 25.51
N GLU A 10 -21.98 -13.00 26.12
CA GLU A 10 -22.86 -13.97 25.49
C GLU A 10 -23.50 -13.43 24.20
N TYR A 11 -23.95 -12.18 24.22
CA TYR A 11 -24.48 -11.50 23.04
C TYR A 11 -23.47 -11.45 21.89
N LEU A 12 -22.21 -11.07 22.16
CA LEU A 12 -21.17 -11.00 21.11
C LEU A 12 -20.81 -12.39 20.55
N VAL A 13 -20.89 -13.45 21.37
CA VAL A 13 -20.71 -14.82 20.90
C VAL A 13 -21.87 -15.21 19.96
N ASN A 14 -23.11 -15.03 20.42
CA ASN A 14 -24.30 -15.52 19.72
C ASN A 14 -24.65 -14.68 18.48
N SER A 15 -24.59 -13.36 18.58
CA SER A 15 -25.06 -12.43 17.54
C SER A 15 -23.98 -12.02 16.54
N CYS A 16 -22.71 -12.03 16.95
CA CYS A 16 -21.57 -11.62 16.11
C CYS A 16 -20.60 -12.76 15.77
N GLY A 17 -20.78 -13.95 16.37
CA GLY A 17 -19.96 -15.13 16.07
C GLY A 17 -18.51 -15.02 16.55
N PHE A 18 -18.27 -14.34 17.66
CA PHE A 18 -16.95 -14.27 18.30
C PHE A 18 -16.67 -15.48 19.18
N SER A 19 -15.39 -15.81 19.37
CA SER A 19 -15.01 -16.74 20.45
C SER A 19 -15.25 -16.11 21.82
N SER A 20 -15.44 -16.92 22.87
CA SER A 20 -15.67 -16.42 24.23
C SER A 20 -14.54 -15.49 24.72
N SER A 21 -13.30 -15.75 24.33
CA SER A 21 -12.15 -14.91 24.71
C SER A 21 -12.15 -13.55 23.99
N GLU A 22 -12.48 -13.52 22.69
CA GLU A 22 -12.65 -12.28 21.93
C GLU A 22 -13.83 -11.46 22.46
N ALA A 23 -14.97 -12.11 22.71
CA ALA A 23 -16.17 -11.49 23.24
C ALA A 23 -15.91 -10.86 24.62
N ALA A 24 -15.21 -11.55 25.53
CA ALA A 24 -14.81 -11.03 26.83
C ALA A 24 -13.86 -9.81 26.74
N LYS A 25 -13.03 -9.75 25.70
CA LYS A 25 -12.18 -8.58 25.45
C LYS A 25 -13.01 -7.39 24.94
N PHE A 26 -13.88 -7.63 23.96
CA PHE A 26 -14.66 -6.57 23.30
C PHE A 26 -15.78 -6.02 24.18
N SER A 27 -16.38 -6.84 25.05
CA SER A 27 -17.45 -6.43 25.97
C SER A 27 -17.02 -5.31 26.91
N LYS A 28 -15.73 -5.20 27.24
CA LYS A 28 -15.18 -4.13 28.10
C LYS A 28 -15.47 -2.73 27.54
N SER A 29 -15.36 -2.56 26.22
CA SER A 29 -15.66 -1.28 25.55
C SER A 29 -17.16 -0.97 25.50
N LEU A 30 -18.00 -1.96 25.82
CA LEU A 30 -19.46 -1.93 25.77
C LEU A 30 -20.09 -2.03 27.17
N ALA A 31 -19.28 -1.99 28.24
CA ALA A 31 -19.71 -2.23 29.61
C ALA A 31 -20.78 -1.24 30.13
N HIS A 32 -20.95 -0.10 29.46
CA HIS A 32 -21.99 0.89 29.77
C HIS A 32 -23.35 0.55 29.17
N LEU A 33 -23.43 -0.37 28.20
CA LEU A 33 -24.69 -0.80 27.61
C LEU A 33 -25.50 -1.60 28.62
N ARG A 34 -26.82 -1.42 28.55
CA ARG A 34 -27.81 -2.07 29.43
C ARG A 34 -28.89 -2.83 28.65
N SER A 35 -28.78 -2.86 27.32
CA SER A 35 -29.69 -3.56 26.42
C SER A 35 -28.96 -3.89 25.12
N THR A 36 -29.54 -4.77 24.32
CA THR A 36 -29.05 -5.12 22.98
C THR A 36 -29.69 -4.29 21.88
N GLU A 37 -30.68 -3.45 22.19
CA GLU A 37 -31.45 -2.65 21.21
C GLU A 37 -30.56 -1.88 20.23
N LYS A 38 -29.65 -1.04 20.74
CA LYS A 38 -28.70 -0.30 19.87
C LYS A 38 -27.75 -1.22 19.08
N PRO A 39 -27.08 -2.20 19.70
CA PRO A 39 -26.33 -3.20 18.95
C PRO A 39 -27.16 -3.89 17.85
N ASP A 40 -28.39 -4.29 18.15
CA ASP A 40 -29.28 -4.97 17.20
C ASP A 40 -29.66 -4.06 16.04
N ASP A 41 -29.98 -2.79 16.29
CA ASP A 41 -30.21 -1.79 15.24
C ASP A 41 -29.00 -1.65 14.31
N VAL A 42 -27.79 -1.56 14.88
CA VAL A 42 -26.55 -1.47 14.10
C VAL A 42 -26.32 -2.72 13.28
N LEU A 43 -26.47 -3.92 13.87
CA LEU A 43 -26.28 -5.18 13.16
C LEU A 43 -27.30 -5.36 12.04
N ASN A 44 -28.58 -5.04 12.30
CA ASN A 44 -29.65 -5.13 11.31
C ASN A 44 -29.44 -4.14 10.17
N PHE A 45 -29.02 -2.90 10.48
CA PHE A 45 -28.64 -1.93 9.46
C PHE A 45 -27.45 -2.44 8.63
N MET A 46 -26.38 -2.94 9.23
CA MET A 46 -25.25 -3.47 8.46
C MET A 46 -25.65 -4.63 7.54
N ARG A 47 -26.51 -5.54 8.01
CA ARG A 47 -27.07 -6.61 7.16
C ARG A 47 -27.90 -6.06 6.01
N SER A 48 -28.71 -5.03 6.24
CA SER A 48 -29.52 -4.39 5.19
C SER A 48 -28.67 -3.66 4.14
N GLN A 49 -27.46 -3.21 4.51
CA GLN A 49 -26.46 -2.67 3.58
C GLN A 49 -25.61 -3.76 2.90
N GLY A 50 -25.91 -5.05 3.11
CA GLY A 50 -25.26 -6.16 2.43
C GLY A 50 -24.01 -6.73 3.12
N PHE A 51 -23.75 -6.40 4.39
CA PHE A 51 -22.68 -7.08 5.13
C PHE A 51 -23.11 -8.51 5.52
N ASP A 52 -22.20 -9.47 5.29
CA ASP A 52 -22.32 -10.81 5.82
C ASP A 52 -21.77 -10.91 7.26
N GLY A 53 -21.94 -12.07 7.89
CA GLY A 53 -21.47 -12.29 9.26
C GLY A 53 -19.95 -12.10 9.42
N ALA A 54 -19.16 -12.49 8.42
CA ALA A 54 -17.71 -12.32 8.45
C ALA A 54 -17.30 -10.84 8.36
N GLY A 55 -17.98 -10.06 7.51
CA GLY A 55 -17.78 -8.63 7.35
C GLY A 55 -18.15 -7.85 8.61
N ILE A 56 -19.32 -8.15 9.21
CA ILE A 56 -19.73 -7.58 10.50
C ILE A 56 -18.67 -7.89 11.56
N ARG A 57 -18.28 -9.16 11.71
CA ARG A 57 -17.26 -9.58 12.68
C ARG A 57 -15.98 -8.77 12.51
N LYS A 58 -15.52 -8.58 11.27
CA LYS A 58 -14.32 -7.80 10.95
C LYS A 58 -14.45 -6.32 11.34
N VAL A 59 -15.61 -5.69 11.13
CA VAL A 59 -15.85 -4.29 11.53
C VAL A 59 -15.84 -4.17 13.06
N ILE A 60 -16.55 -5.04 13.75
CA ILE A 60 -16.64 -5.01 15.22
C ILE A 60 -15.30 -5.35 15.88
N SER A 61 -14.49 -6.24 15.29
CA SER A 61 -13.12 -6.49 15.75
C SER A 61 -12.22 -5.27 15.66
N ALA A 62 -12.48 -4.36 14.72
CA ALA A 62 -11.68 -3.15 14.57
C ALA A 62 -12.01 -2.11 15.67
N ASP A 63 -13.29 -1.95 15.99
CA ASP A 63 -13.74 -1.17 17.14
C ASP A 63 -15.13 -1.63 17.59
N PRO A 64 -15.25 -2.29 18.76
CA PRO A 64 -16.54 -2.75 19.27
C PRO A 64 -17.54 -1.60 19.48
N ARG A 65 -17.05 -0.37 19.73
CA ARG A 65 -17.90 0.80 19.99
C ARG A 65 -18.77 1.20 18.80
N TYR A 66 -18.53 0.65 17.60
CA TYR A 66 -19.46 0.83 16.48
C TYR A 66 -20.87 0.28 16.80
N LEU A 67 -21.00 -0.70 17.69
CA LEU A 67 -22.31 -1.18 18.18
C LEU A 67 -23.06 -0.15 19.04
N CYS A 68 -22.40 0.92 19.48
CA CYS A 68 -23.02 2.00 20.25
C CYS A 68 -23.58 3.12 19.37
N TYR A 69 -23.36 3.07 18.06
CA TYR A 69 -23.68 4.18 17.16
C TYR A 69 -25.18 4.26 16.92
N ASN A 70 -25.71 5.48 16.79
CA ASN A 70 -27.08 5.64 16.33
C ASN A 70 -27.10 5.50 14.80
N VAL A 71 -27.94 4.61 14.27
CA VAL A 71 -28.01 4.32 12.84
C VAL A 71 -28.28 5.59 12.04
N GLU A 72 -29.38 6.30 12.35
CA GLU A 72 -29.83 7.48 11.61
C GLU A 72 -28.86 8.67 11.69
N LYS A 73 -28.30 8.93 12.87
CA LYS A 73 -27.45 10.10 13.10
C LYS A 73 -25.99 9.87 12.76
N ASN A 74 -25.52 8.61 12.81
CA ASN A 74 -24.09 8.31 12.66
C ASN A 74 -23.79 7.44 11.45
N LEU A 75 -24.50 6.33 11.22
CA LEU A 75 -24.14 5.36 10.19
C LEU A 75 -24.76 5.70 8.84
N ALA A 76 -26.09 5.86 8.77
CA ALA A 76 -26.82 6.12 7.54
C ALA A 76 -26.26 7.30 6.71
N PRO A 77 -25.88 8.46 7.30
CA PRO A 77 -25.30 9.56 6.54
C PRO A 77 -23.98 9.20 5.84
N LYS A 78 -23.21 8.26 6.39
CA LYS A 78 -21.93 7.81 5.79
C LYS A 78 -22.13 6.88 4.62
N PHE A 79 -23.11 5.99 4.74
CA PHE A 79 -23.51 5.11 3.64
C PHE A 79 -24.12 5.93 2.50
N GLN A 80 -24.99 6.89 2.84
CA GLN A 80 -25.55 7.79 1.84
C GLN A 80 -24.48 8.61 1.14
N PHE A 81 -23.53 9.18 1.89
CA PHE A 81 -22.40 9.89 1.31
C PHE A 81 -21.59 9.02 0.33
N LEU A 82 -21.33 7.76 0.65
CA LEU A 82 -20.62 6.87 -0.26
C LEU A 82 -21.46 6.52 -1.51
N ARG A 83 -22.78 6.39 -1.38
CA ARG A 83 -23.69 6.26 -2.54
C ARG A 83 -23.65 7.50 -3.43
N ASP A 84 -23.67 8.69 -2.83
CA ASP A 84 -23.64 9.96 -3.57
C ASP A 84 -22.31 10.16 -4.34
N LEU A 85 -21.24 9.49 -3.90
CA LEU A 85 -19.98 9.41 -4.65
C LEU A 85 -20.04 8.42 -5.83
N GLY A 86 -21.12 7.67 -6.00
CA GLY A 86 -21.33 6.72 -7.08
C GLY A 86 -20.83 5.30 -6.79
N LEU A 87 -20.61 4.92 -5.53
CA LEU A 87 -20.27 3.54 -5.19
C LEU A 87 -21.53 2.65 -5.19
N SER A 88 -21.41 1.44 -5.73
CA SER A 88 -22.44 0.41 -5.54
C SER A 88 -22.45 -0.08 -4.09
N GLU A 89 -23.54 -0.71 -3.65
CA GLU A 89 -23.65 -1.29 -2.29
C GLU A 89 -22.49 -2.25 -1.98
N SER A 90 -22.10 -3.10 -2.94
CA SER A 90 -20.95 -4.00 -2.76
C SER A 90 -19.63 -3.23 -2.61
N ASP A 91 -19.43 -2.16 -3.39
CA ASP A 91 -18.23 -1.31 -3.31
C ASP A 91 -18.15 -0.57 -1.96
N ILE A 92 -19.30 -0.16 -1.40
CA ILE A 92 -19.40 0.49 -0.08
C ILE A 92 -18.96 -0.46 1.02
N VAL A 93 -19.51 -1.68 1.04
CA VAL A 93 -19.11 -2.74 1.98
C VAL A 93 -17.60 -2.96 1.88
N ASP A 94 -17.09 -3.13 0.67
CA ASP A 94 -15.68 -3.37 0.39
C ASP A 94 -14.76 -2.23 0.85
N ALA A 95 -15.20 -0.98 0.72
CA ALA A 95 -14.47 0.20 1.15
C ALA A 95 -14.40 0.28 2.68
N ILE A 96 -15.52 0.03 3.37
CA ILE A 96 -15.61 0.04 4.84
C ILE A 96 -14.78 -1.11 5.44
N LEU A 97 -14.85 -2.31 4.86
CA LEU A 97 -14.05 -3.45 5.33
C LEU A 97 -12.54 -3.21 5.20
N LYS A 98 -12.10 -2.36 4.27
CA LYS A 98 -10.69 -1.98 4.11
C LYS A 98 -10.32 -0.74 4.94
N ASN A 99 -11.28 0.15 5.18
CA ASN A 99 -11.10 1.42 5.88
C ASN A 99 -12.22 1.66 6.91
N ASN A 100 -12.27 0.83 7.95
CA ASN A 100 -13.35 0.90 8.96
C ASN A 100 -13.49 2.28 9.64
N GLY A 101 -12.40 3.06 9.70
CA GLY A 101 -12.41 4.43 10.23
C GLY A 101 -13.41 5.36 9.54
N ILE A 102 -13.86 5.06 8.31
CA ILE A 102 -14.96 5.76 7.65
C ILE A 102 -16.15 5.90 8.59
N LEU A 103 -16.50 4.82 9.31
CA LEU A 103 -17.65 4.79 10.22
C LEU A 103 -17.51 5.77 11.38
N HIS A 104 -16.29 6.09 11.80
CA HIS A 104 -16.01 7.03 12.88
C HIS A 104 -16.00 8.50 12.42
N TYR A 105 -15.44 8.77 11.25
CA TYR A 105 -15.19 10.15 10.81
C TYR A 105 -16.46 10.92 10.46
N ASN A 106 -16.46 12.23 10.73
CA ASN A 106 -17.52 13.12 10.27
C ASN A 106 -17.40 13.33 8.75
N VAL A 107 -18.53 13.26 8.05
CA VAL A 107 -18.59 13.40 6.58
C VAL A 107 -18.00 14.73 6.13
N HIS A 108 -18.56 15.86 6.59
CA HIS A 108 -18.18 17.19 6.11
C HIS A 108 -16.87 17.70 6.71
N ARG A 109 -16.57 17.38 7.97
CA ARG A 109 -15.35 17.87 8.63
C ARG A 109 -14.10 17.06 8.31
N TYR A 110 -14.23 15.83 7.81
CA TYR A 110 -13.09 14.96 7.58
C TYR A 110 -13.12 14.23 6.24
N LEU A 111 -14.19 13.49 5.93
CA LEU A 111 -14.22 12.67 4.71
C LEU A 111 -14.18 13.53 3.44
N VAL A 112 -14.98 14.60 3.38
CA VAL A 112 -15.03 15.52 2.24
C VAL A 112 -13.66 16.20 1.99
N PRO A 113 -13.04 16.93 2.96
CA PRO A 113 -11.73 17.53 2.75
C PRO A 113 -10.65 16.53 2.35
N LYS A 114 -10.70 15.31 2.90
CA LYS A 114 -9.76 14.24 2.57
C LYS A 114 -9.93 13.78 1.12
N LEU A 115 -11.16 13.62 0.64
CA LEU A 115 -11.43 13.24 -0.74
C LEU A 115 -11.07 14.35 -1.72
N GLU A 116 -11.43 15.60 -1.43
CA GLU A 116 -11.08 16.76 -2.26
C GLU A 116 -9.56 16.91 -2.41
N MET A 117 -8.82 16.71 -1.32
CA MET A 117 -7.36 16.69 -1.33
C MET A 117 -6.79 15.60 -2.26
N TRP A 118 -7.31 14.38 -2.16
CA TRP A 118 -6.88 13.30 -3.05
C TRP A 118 -7.34 13.51 -4.50
N GLU A 119 -8.52 14.09 -4.71
CA GLU A 119 -9.05 14.40 -6.04
C GLU A 119 -8.18 15.44 -6.73
N SER A 120 -7.77 16.49 -6.02
CA SER A 120 -6.82 17.50 -6.48
C SER A 120 -5.48 16.89 -6.90
N LEU A 121 -4.91 16.00 -6.08
CA LEU A 121 -3.60 15.39 -6.37
C LEU A 121 -3.63 14.33 -7.47
N LEU A 122 -4.67 13.50 -7.50
CA LEU A 122 -4.78 12.41 -8.46
C LEU A 122 -5.37 12.91 -9.79
N GLY A 123 -6.11 14.01 -9.76
CA GLY A 123 -6.75 14.65 -10.92
C GLY A 123 -7.97 13.87 -11.44
N SER A 124 -8.52 12.95 -10.66
CA SER A 124 -9.66 12.12 -11.08
C SER A 124 -10.37 11.50 -9.88
N ARG A 125 -11.67 11.77 -9.76
CA ARG A 125 -12.55 11.10 -8.79
C ARG A 125 -12.53 9.58 -8.97
N GLU A 126 -12.55 9.09 -10.21
CA GLU A 126 -12.50 7.66 -10.48
C GLU A 126 -11.22 7.01 -9.89
N LEU A 127 -10.07 7.67 -10.04
CA LEU A 127 -8.82 7.21 -9.45
C LEU A 127 -8.86 7.23 -7.91
N VAL A 128 -9.47 8.27 -7.33
CA VAL A 128 -9.68 8.36 -5.88
C VAL A 128 -10.49 7.16 -5.38
N LEU A 129 -11.64 6.89 -6.01
CA LEU A 129 -12.51 5.79 -5.64
C LEU A 129 -11.83 4.43 -5.86
N LYS A 130 -11.05 4.27 -6.93
CA LYS A 130 -10.24 3.08 -7.16
C LYS A 130 -9.26 2.82 -6.02
N HIS A 131 -8.59 3.85 -5.50
CA HIS A 131 -7.66 3.71 -4.36
C HIS A 131 -8.39 3.48 -3.04
N LEU A 132 -9.50 4.18 -2.79
CA LEU A 132 -10.38 3.96 -1.64
C LEU A 132 -10.78 2.48 -1.54
N LYS A 133 -11.19 1.87 -2.67
CA LYS A 133 -11.62 0.47 -2.73
C LYS A 133 -10.50 -0.56 -2.67
N LYS A 134 -9.27 -0.20 -3.01
CA LYS A 134 -8.15 -1.17 -3.09
C LYS A 134 -7.22 -1.10 -1.89
N THR A 135 -7.33 -0.08 -1.05
CA THR A 135 -6.30 0.21 -0.06
C THR A 135 -6.86 0.45 1.32
N ARG A 136 -6.00 0.23 2.32
CA ARG A 136 -6.30 0.37 3.76
C ARG A 136 -5.66 1.58 4.42
N TRP A 137 -4.94 2.40 3.63
CA TRP A 137 -4.18 3.55 4.12
C TRP A 137 -4.89 4.88 3.81
N PHE A 138 -6.00 4.84 3.08
CA PHE A 138 -6.61 6.03 2.48
C PHE A 138 -6.95 7.11 3.52
N PHE A 139 -7.46 6.69 4.68
CA PHE A 139 -7.80 7.57 5.81
C PHE A 139 -6.82 7.46 6.99
N SER A 140 -5.66 6.81 6.83
CA SER A 140 -4.74 6.57 7.96
C SER A 140 -3.88 7.78 8.35
N SER A 141 -3.97 8.88 7.59
CA SER A 141 -3.08 10.03 7.67
C SER A 141 -3.86 11.33 7.74
N SER A 142 -3.39 12.30 8.53
CA SER A 142 -4.01 13.62 8.61
C SER A 142 -3.65 14.47 7.38
N VAL A 143 -4.61 15.20 6.82
CA VAL A 143 -4.36 16.16 5.75
C VAL A 143 -3.39 17.25 6.24
N GLU A 144 -3.75 17.92 7.34
CA GLU A 144 -3.02 19.06 7.89
C GLU A 144 -1.67 18.69 8.49
N LYS A 145 -1.61 17.58 9.24
CA LYS A 145 -0.40 17.22 10.01
C LYS A 145 0.58 16.33 9.25
N THR A 146 0.16 15.73 8.14
CA THR A 146 0.97 14.72 7.44
C THR A 146 1.06 15.01 5.95
N LEU A 147 -0.07 15.00 5.24
CA LEU A 147 -0.04 15.06 3.79
C LEU A 147 0.44 16.42 3.28
N HIS A 148 -0.10 17.53 3.81
CA HIS A 148 0.31 18.88 3.43
C HIS A 148 1.80 19.15 3.75
N PRO A 149 2.31 18.86 4.97
CA PRO A 149 3.74 19.01 5.26
C PRO A 149 4.63 18.18 4.33
N ASN A 150 4.24 16.94 4.01
CA ASN A 150 5.01 16.08 3.12
C ASN A 150 5.06 16.59 1.68
N LEU A 151 3.93 17.07 1.16
CA LEU A 151 3.88 17.70 -0.17
C LEU A 151 4.71 18.98 -0.20
N LYS A 152 4.57 19.83 0.82
CA LYS A 152 5.35 21.05 0.97
C LYS A 152 6.85 20.75 1.00
N PHE A 153 7.27 19.77 1.80
CA PHE A 153 8.67 19.32 1.87
C PHE A 153 9.19 18.86 0.49
N LEU A 154 8.44 18.01 -0.22
CA LEU A 154 8.86 17.51 -1.52
C LEU A 154 8.91 18.61 -2.59
N ARG A 155 8.00 19.57 -2.56
CA ARG A 155 7.97 20.66 -3.54
C ARG A 155 8.97 21.75 -3.21
N ASP A 156 8.89 22.31 -2.01
CA ASP A 156 9.58 23.55 -1.64
C ASP A 156 11.04 23.28 -1.24
N GLU A 157 11.30 22.23 -0.44
CA GLU A 157 12.65 21.92 0.05
C GLU A 157 13.42 20.96 -0.88
N CYS A 158 12.70 20.02 -1.52
CA CYS A 158 13.32 19.08 -2.46
C CYS A 158 13.28 19.58 -3.93
N GLY A 159 12.59 20.68 -4.22
CA GLY A 159 12.53 21.31 -5.55
C GLY A 159 11.86 20.44 -6.60
N ILE A 160 10.90 19.59 -6.21
CA ILE A 160 10.24 18.67 -7.13
C ILE A 160 9.02 19.37 -7.75
N PRO A 161 8.94 19.50 -9.09
CA PRO A 161 7.78 20.09 -9.74
C PRO A 161 6.49 19.31 -9.45
N GLU A 162 5.39 20.04 -9.27
CA GLU A 162 4.07 19.47 -8.94
C GLU A 162 3.64 18.42 -9.97
N GLU A 163 3.79 18.70 -11.27
CA GLU A 163 3.48 17.77 -12.36
C GLU A 163 4.14 16.39 -12.21
N ARG A 164 5.38 16.36 -11.71
CA ARG A 164 6.17 15.14 -11.54
C ARG A 164 5.75 14.40 -10.28
N LEU A 165 5.38 15.13 -9.23
CA LEU A 165 4.78 14.55 -8.03
C LEU A 165 3.44 13.90 -8.40
N SER A 166 2.52 14.64 -9.02
CA SER A 166 1.19 14.14 -9.40
C SER A 166 1.29 12.88 -10.26
N LEU A 167 2.19 12.84 -11.25
CA LEU A 167 2.39 11.68 -12.12
C LEU A 167 2.73 10.40 -11.33
N VAL A 168 3.59 10.49 -10.31
CA VAL A 168 3.99 9.32 -9.51
C VAL A 168 2.95 9.00 -8.44
N LEU A 169 2.37 10.03 -7.81
CA LEU A 169 1.36 9.89 -6.77
C LEU A 169 0.04 9.32 -7.28
N ARG A 170 -0.29 9.46 -8.57
CA ARG A 170 -1.43 8.74 -9.19
C ARG A 170 -1.36 7.22 -8.98
N SER A 171 -0.15 6.66 -9.02
CA SER A 171 0.09 5.22 -8.85
C SER A 171 0.57 4.86 -7.44
N HIS A 172 1.24 5.78 -6.75
CA HIS A 172 1.86 5.54 -5.43
C HIS A 172 1.50 6.62 -4.39
N PRO A 173 0.21 6.90 -4.15
CA PRO A 173 -0.24 7.97 -3.24
C PRO A 173 0.18 7.74 -1.78
N LYS A 174 0.46 6.49 -1.39
CA LYS A 174 0.92 6.13 -0.05
C LYS A 174 2.25 6.81 0.33
N LEU A 175 3.07 7.21 -0.64
CA LEU A 175 4.37 7.85 -0.40
C LEU A 175 4.24 9.07 0.52
N ILE A 176 3.24 9.92 0.30
CA ILE A 176 3.01 11.14 1.10
C ILE A 176 2.20 10.89 2.38
N SER A 177 1.66 9.68 2.56
CA SER A 177 0.88 9.31 3.75
C SER A 177 1.74 8.86 4.93
N GLN A 178 3.06 8.80 4.77
CA GLN A 178 4.00 8.43 5.82
C GLN A 178 4.20 9.55 6.84
N LYS A 179 4.73 9.21 8.02
CA LYS A 179 5.20 10.22 8.97
C LYS A 179 6.25 11.13 8.29
N PRO A 180 6.26 12.44 8.57
CA PRO A 180 7.21 13.35 7.93
C PRO A 180 8.68 12.96 8.10
N GLU A 181 9.04 12.40 9.25
CA GLU A 181 10.40 11.93 9.54
C GLU A 181 10.78 10.75 8.65
N SER A 182 9.83 9.84 8.39
CA SER A 182 10.04 8.69 7.51
C SER A 182 10.25 9.12 6.05
N LEU A 183 9.49 10.11 5.57
CA LEU A 183 9.68 10.63 4.22
C LEU A 183 11.03 11.34 4.07
N ARG A 184 11.46 12.09 5.08
CA ARG A 184 12.79 12.71 5.10
C ARG A 184 13.91 11.68 5.08
N ALA A 185 13.77 10.59 5.85
CA ALA A 185 14.74 9.50 5.81
C ALA A 185 14.83 8.83 4.42
N LEU A 186 13.71 8.69 3.70
CA LEU A 186 13.73 8.21 2.32
C LEU A 186 14.49 9.15 1.37
N VAL A 187 14.34 10.47 1.55
CA VAL A 187 15.09 11.48 0.79
C VAL A 187 16.58 11.39 1.11
N ALA A 188 16.95 11.31 2.38
CA ALA A 188 18.36 11.16 2.78
C ALA A 188 19.00 9.91 2.16
N ARG A 189 18.32 8.76 2.19
CA ARG A 189 18.79 7.54 1.52
C ARG A 189 18.94 7.70 0.00
N ALA A 190 18.06 8.45 -0.65
CA ALA A 190 18.18 8.74 -2.07
C ALA A 190 19.39 9.65 -2.37
N ASP A 191 19.66 10.62 -1.48
CA ASP A 191 20.82 11.50 -1.57
C ASP A 191 22.14 10.73 -1.35
N GLU A 192 22.19 9.79 -0.38
CA GLU A 192 23.32 8.87 -0.15
C GLU A 192 23.65 8.02 -1.37
N LEU A 193 22.63 7.61 -2.13
CA LEU A 193 22.78 6.90 -3.41
C LEU A 193 23.20 7.82 -4.57
N GLY A 194 23.43 9.10 -4.28
CA GLY A 194 23.81 10.13 -5.24
C GLY A 194 22.73 10.42 -6.29
N MET A 195 21.45 10.19 -5.96
CA MET A 195 20.35 10.43 -6.90
C MET A 195 20.07 11.95 -7.01
N PRO A 196 20.23 12.56 -8.20
CA PRO A 196 19.92 13.98 -8.35
C PRO A 196 18.43 14.24 -8.14
N ARG A 197 18.08 15.21 -7.28
CA ARG A 197 16.68 15.58 -6.99
C ARG A 197 15.92 16.05 -8.23
N GLN A 198 16.60 16.62 -9.22
CA GLN A 198 16.04 17.06 -10.49
C GLN A 198 15.83 15.90 -11.48
N SER A 199 16.33 14.69 -11.19
CA SER A 199 16.12 13.52 -12.04
C SER A 199 14.66 13.07 -12.06
N ARG A 200 14.18 12.62 -13.23
CA ARG A 200 12.89 11.92 -13.37
C ARG A 200 12.83 10.60 -12.58
N MET A 201 13.96 10.10 -12.12
CA MET A 201 14.04 8.90 -11.28
C MET A 201 13.93 9.19 -9.79
N PHE A 202 14.08 10.44 -9.33
CA PHE A 202 14.13 10.75 -7.90
C PHE A 202 12.90 10.24 -7.14
N VAL A 203 11.69 10.66 -7.56
CA VAL A 203 10.44 10.23 -6.91
C VAL A 203 10.22 8.71 -7.05
N ARG A 204 10.65 8.11 -8.17
CA ARG A 204 10.59 6.65 -8.35
C ARG A 204 11.52 5.91 -7.40
N THR A 205 12.69 6.47 -7.10
CA THR A 205 13.61 5.96 -6.08
C THR A 205 12.98 6.04 -4.70
N LEU A 206 12.34 7.17 -4.35
CA LEU A 206 11.61 7.27 -3.08
C LEU A 206 10.53 6.18 -2.96
N VAL A 207 9.77 5.93 -4.03
CA VAL A 207 8.77 4.85 -4.07
C VAL A 207 9.43 3.47 -3.93
N ALA A 208 10.56 3.22 -4.60
CA ALA A 208 11.26 1.95 -4.51
C ALA A 208 11.80 1.71 -3.09
N LEU A 209 12.44 2.71 -2.49
CA LEU A 209 12.95 2.66 -1.12
C LEU A 209 11.82 2.55 -0.09
N HIS A 210 10.69 3.22 -0.32
CA HIS A 210 9.49 3.09 0.51
C HIS A 210 8.98 1.65 0.59
N ASN A 211 9.07 0.90 -0.52
CA ASN A 211 8.55 -0.46 -0.63
C ASN A 211 9.56 -1.54 -0.21
N VAL A 212 10.77 -1.16 0.17
CA VAL A 212 11.87 -2.08 0.52
C VAL A 212 12.40 -1.69 1.89
N SER A 213 12.27 -2.60 2.86
CA SER A 213 12.84 -2.40 4.20
C SER A 213 14.36 -2.23 4.13
N GLN A 214 14.94 -1.62 5.14
CA GLN A 214 16.38 -1.37 5.20
C GLN A 214 17.16 -2.69 5.12
N GLU A 215 16.72 -3.72 5.84
CA GLU A 215 17.35 -5.05 5.87
C GLU A 215 17.30 -5.72 4.49
N ARG A 216 16.16 -5.62 3.78
CA ARG A 216 16.02 -6.15 2.42
C ARG A 216 16.79 -5.35 1.37
N PHE A 217 17.14 -4.10 1.68
CA PHE A 217 17.98 -3.28 0.83
C PHE A 217 19.44 -3.71 1.02
N GLU A 218 19.92 -3.77 2.25
CA GLU A 218 21.28 -4.21 2.61
C GLU A 218 21.56 -5.62 2.10
N ALA A 219 20.64 -6.56 2.27
CA ALA A 219 20.79 -7.91 1.73
C ALA A 219 20.97 -7.94 0.21
N LYS A 220 20.39 -6.99 -0.54
CA LYS A 220 20.63 -6.87 -1.99
C LYS A 220 21.99 -6.26 -2.30
N VAL A 221 22.46 -5.30 -1.49
CA VAL A 221 23.82 -4.74 -1.61
C VAL A 221 24.85 -5.85 -1.41
N GLU A 222 24.73 -6.62 -0.34
CA GLU A 222 25.62 -7.75 -0.04
C GLU A 222 25.62 -8.81 -1.15
N LEU A 223 24.43 -9.17 -1.65
CA LEU A 223 24.31 -10.11 -2.76
C LEU A 223 25.03 -9.60 -4.01
N MET A 224 24.95 -8.31 -4.30
CA MET A 224 25.59 -7.70 -5.46
C MET A 224 27.10 -7.64 -5.32
N ARG A 225 27.57 -7.33 -4.11
CA ARG A 225 28.99 -7.41 -3.77
C ARG A 225 29.53 -8.82 -3.96
N SER A 226 28.75 -9.85 -3.62
CA SER A 226 29.13 -11.26 -3.86
C SER A 226 29.26 -11.62 -5.34
N PHE A 227 28.59 -10.87 -6.23
CA PHE A 227 28.75 -10.99 -7.69
C PHE A 227 29.83 -10.08 -8.26
N GLY A 228 30.59 -9.37 -7.41
CA GLY A 228 31.71 -8.52 -7.82
C GLY A 228 31.32 -7.08 -8.19
N TRP A 229 30.13 -6.61 -7.82
CA TRP A 229 29.77 -5.21 -8.00
C TRP A 229 30.42 -4.34 -6.93
N SER A 230 30.90 -3.18 -7.34
CA SER A 230 31.26 -2.08 -6.44
C SER A 230 30.02 -1.32 -5.93
N GLU A 231 30.18 -0.61 -4.82
CA GLU A 231 29.14 0.28 -4.28
C GLU A 231 28.70 1.37 -5.28
N SER A 232 29.64 1.86 -6.09
CA SER A 232 29.37 2.88 -7.11
C SER A 232 28.57 2.31 -8.28
N GLU A 233 28.84 1.07 -8.70
CA GLU A 233 28.06 0.35 -9.70
C GLU A 233 26.63 0.08 -9.21
N PHE A 234 26.47 -0.36 -7.96
CA PHE A 234 25.14 -0.55 -7.37
C PHE A 234 24.36 0.77 -7.31
N SER A 235 24.98 1.83 -6.80
CA SER A 235 24.35 3.16 -6.73
C SER A 235 23.99 3.69 -8.12
N SER A 236 24.88 3.53 -9.10
CA SER A 236 24.63 3.86 -10.51
C SER A 236 23.44 3.09 -11.07
N ALA A 237 23.35 1.79 -10.79
CA ALA A 237 22.23 0.98 -11.22
C ALA A 237 20.91 1.44 -10.60
N VAL A 238 20.88 1.74 -9.29
CA VAL A 238 19.68 2.29 -8.63
C VAL A 238 19.28 3.62 -9.25
N ARG A 239 20.24 4.47 -9.64
CA ARG A 239 19.94 5.74 -10.30
C ARG A 239 19.31 5.59 -11.68
N LYS A 240 19.64 4.51 -12.40
CA LYS A 240 19.10 4.22 -13.73
C LYS A 240 17.75 3.49 -13.68
N ALA A 241 17.56 2.57 -12.74
CA ALA A 241 16.34 1.75 -12.65
C ALA A 241 15.98 1.36 -11.21
N PRO A 242 15.53 2.28 -10.35
CA PRO A 242 15.29 1.99 -8.93
C PRO A 242 14.25 0.89 -8.67
N THR A 243 13.37 0.64 -9.64
CA THR A 243 12.32 -0.39 -9.55
C THR A 243 12.87 -1.81 -9.38
N PHE A 244 14.12 -2.10 -9.75
CA PHE A 244 14.67 -3.45 -9.56
C PHE A 244 14.80 -3.81 -8.06
N LEU A 245 14.89 -2.80 -7.18
CA LEU A 245 14.93 -3.01 -5.74
C LEU A 245 13.66 -3.72 -5.21
N GLY A 246 12.55 -3.64 -5.95
CA GLY A 246 11.31 -4.34 -5.61
C GLY A 246 11.34 -5.86 -5.88
N ILE A 247 12.30 -6.37 -6.65
CA ILE A 247 12.44 -7.80 -6.92
C ILE A 247 12.79 -8.54 -5.62
N SER A 248 12.24 -9.75 -5.42
CA SER A 248 12.62 -10.59 -4.28
C SER A 248 14.09 -10.98 -4.35
N LEU A 249 14.74 -11.20 -3.21
CA LEU A 249 16.17 -11.51 -3.16
C LEU A 249 16.49 -12.76 -3.99
N ASP A 250 15.67 -13.82 -3.88
CA ASP A 250 15.84 -15.05 -4.64
C ASP A 250 15.68 -14.86 -6.14
N MET A 251 14.66 -14.12 -6.58
CA MET A 251 14.45 -13.86 -8.00
C MET A 251 15.58 -13.00 -8.56
N PHE A 252 16.04 -12.04 -7.77
CA PHE A 252 17.17 -11.20 -8.12
C PHE A 252 18.44 -12.04 -8.32
N ARG A 253 18.77 -12.94 -7.39
CA ARG A 253 19.88 -13.90 -7.50
C ARG A 253 19.78 -14.72 -8.79
N ARG A 254 18.64 -15.38 -9.03
CA ARG A 254 18.42 -16.20 -10.23
C ARG A 254 18.62 -15.44 -11.53
N LYS A 255 18.20 -14.17 -11.56
CA LYS A 255 18.35 -13.30 -12.75
C LYS A 255 19.82 -12.98 -13.00
N VAL A 256 20.55 -12.57 -11.96
CA VAL A 256 21.98 -12.24 -12.09
C VAL A 256 22.77 -13.49 -12.50
N GLU A 257 22.55 -14.62 -11.84
CA GLU A 257 23.19 -15.91 -12.19
C GLU A 257 22.88 -16.33 -13.63
N PHE A 258 21.65 -16.16 -14.10
CA PHE A 258 21.29 -16.43 -15.49
C PHE A 258 22.09 -15.55 -16.47
N PHE A 259 22.13 -14.24 -16.24
CA PHE A 259 22.87 -13.33 -17.13
C PHE A 259 24.37 -13.61 -17.12
N ILE A 260 24.95 -13.97 -15.98
CA ILE A 260 26.38 -14.30 -15.89
C ILE A 260 26.68 -15.68 -16.51
N ASN A 261 26.00 -16.72 -16.05
CA ASN A 261 26.37 -18.12 -16.34
C ASN A 261 25.84 -18.61 -17.69
N VAL A 262 24.66 -18.13 -18.11
CA VAL A 262 24.01 -18.58 -19.35
C VAL A 262 24.29 -17.62 -20.49
N VAL A 263 24.08 -16.31 -20.27
CA VAL A 263 24.25 -15.30 -21.31
C VAL A 263 25.73 -14.88 -21.46
N GLY A 264 26.52 -14.96 -20.38
CA GLY A 264 27.93 -14.59 -20.39
C GLY A 264 28.19 -13.09 -20.17
N TYR A 265 27.24 -12.36 -19.58
CA TYR A 265 27.45 -10.95 -19.23
C TYR A 265 28.35 -10.79 -18.01
N THR A 266 29.18 -9.75 -18.03
CA THR A 266 29.96 -9.37 -16.86
C THR A 266 29.05 -8.70 -15.81
N PRO A 267 29.37 -8.83 -14.51
CA PRO A 267 28.63 -8.13 -13.45
C PRO A 267 28.51 -6.61 -13.71
N SER A 268 29.61 -5.96 -14.12
CA SER A 268 29.63 -4.54 -14.48
C SER A 268 28.72 -4.19 -15.65
N PHE A 269 28.59 -5.06 -16.66
CA PHE A 269 27.64 -4.83 -17.75
C PHE A 269 26.19 -4.83 -17.24
N ILE A 270 25.83 -5.79 -16.38
CA ILE A 270 24.51 -5.85 -15.74
C ILE A 270 24.26 -4.57 -14.93
N ALA A 271 25.27 -4.06 -14.22
CA ALA A 271 25.22 -2.78 -13.49
C ALA A 271 25.01 -1.57 -14.38
N SER A 272 25.61 -1.58 -15.56
CA SER A 272 25.42 -0.51 -16.52
C SER A 272 24.01 -0.50 -17.11
N GLN A 273 23.32 -1.66 -17.16
CA GLN A 273 22.01 -1.90 -17.76
C GLN A 273 21.00 -2.59 -16.81
N PRO A 274 20.67 -1.99 -15.65
CA PRO A 274 19.87 -2.65 -14.61
C PRO A 274 18.41 -2.93 -15.02
N SER A 275 17.92 -2.31 -16.10
CA SER A 275 16.60 -2.58 -16.66
C SER A 275 16.44 -4.03 -17.12
N ILE A 276 17.52 -4.72 -17.50
CA ILE A 276 17.46 -6.13 -17.93
C ILE A 276 16.95 -7.05 -16.80
N LEU A 277 17.15 -6.66 -15.54
CA LEU A 277 16.67 -7.38 -14.37
C LEU A 277 15.13 -7.29 -14.23
N LEU A 278 14.48 -6.33 -14.88
CA LEU A 278 13.02 -6.14 -14.81
C LEU A 278 12.24 -7.06 -15.76
N PHE A 279 12.88 -7.65 -16.78
CA PHE A 279 12.19 -8.51 -17.76
C PHE A 279 11.87 -9.90 -17.22
N SER A 280 10.75 -10.52 -17.63
CA SER A 280 10.41 -11.88 -17.19
C SER A 280 11.36 -12.92 -17.81
N LEU A 281 11.99 -13.77 -16.99
CA LEU A 281 12.87 -14.85 -17.47
C LEU A 281 12.10 -15.89 -18.30
N GLN A 282 10.86 -16.21 -17.93
CA GLN A 282 10.06 -17.28 -18.55
C GLN A 282 9.66 -17.01 -20.01
N LYS A 283 9.47 -15.75 -20.42
CA LYS A 283 9.00 -15.42 -21.78
C LYS A 283 10.10 -15.51 -22.87
N ARG A 284 11.35 -15.77 -22.49
CA ARG A 284 12.50 -15.77 -23.42
C ARG A 284 13.42 -16.99 -23.28
N ILE A 285 12.94 -18.07 -22.67
CA ILE A 285 13.58 -19.39 -22.81
C ILE A 285 12.67 -20.21 -23.73
N PRO A 286 12.88 -20.22 -25.06
CA PRO A 286 12.17 -21.17 -25.89
C PRO A 286 12.56 -22.59 -25.45
N ASN A 287 11.59 -23.49 -25.34
CA ASN A 287 11.81 -24.87 -24.85
C ASN A 287 12.91 -25.62 -25.64
N SER A 288 13.19 -25.20 -26.87
CA SER A 288 14.26 -25.72 -27.74
C SER A 288 15.69 -25.44 -27.29
N TRP A 289 15.92 -24.58 -26.29
CA TRP A 289 17.27 -24.15 -25.89
C TRP A 289 17.89 -25.05 -24.82
N ARG A 290 17.16 -26.04 -24.27
CA ARG A 290 17.72 -27.02 -23.33
C ARG A 290 18.72 -27.98 -23.99
N SER A 291 18.64 -28.20 -25.29
CA SER A 291 19.52 -29.14 -26.02
C SER A 291 20.69 -28.47 -26.77
N LEU A 292 20.67 -27.15 -26.96
CA LEU A 292 21.69 -26.40 -27.71
C LEU A 292 22.90 -25.96 -26.86
N PHE A 293 22.94 -26.33 -25.58
CA PHE A 293 24.00 -25.93 -24.62
C PHE A 293 25.41 -26.49 -24.91
N SER A 294 25.62 -27.25 -25.99
CA SER A 294 26.91 -27.85 -26.27
C SER A 294 27.81 -27.09 -27.26
N HIS A 295 27.31 -26.23 -28.17
CA HIS A 295 28.16 -25.89 -29.34
C HIS A 295 28.19 -24.48 -29.94
N THR A 296 27.55 -23.44 -29.42
CA THR A 296 27.80 -22.08 -29.99
C THR A 296 27.64 -20.96 -28.96
N LYS A 297 28.79 -20.43 -28.51
CA LYS A 297 28.88 -19.13 -27.84
C LYS A 297 28.90 -18.03 -28.89
N LYS A 298 28.20 -16.92 -28.60
CA LYS A 298 28.21 -15.64 -29.32
C LYS A 298 27.44 -15.61 -30.65
N MET A 299 26.13 -15.41 -30.56
CA MET A 299 25.34 -14.42 -31.32
C MET A 299 23.85 -14.66 -31.00
N PHE A 300 23.02 -13.62 -31.12
CA PHE A 300 21.55 -13.66 -31.01
C PHE A 300 20.86 -13.28 -29.68
N LEU A 301 21.43 -12.38 -28.88
CA LEU A 301 20.61 -11.60 -27.93
C LEU A 301 20.80 -10.08 -27.97
N SER A 302 21.65 -9.54 -28.86
CA SER A 302 21.74 -8.09 -29.11
C SER A 302 20.51 -7.52 -29.81
N CYS A 303 19.66 -8.34 -30.45
CA CYS A 303 18.49 -7.87 -31.22
C CYS A 303 17.19 -7.70 -30.40
N LEU A 304 17.21 -7.88 -29.07
CA LEU A 304 15.99 -7.82 -28.24
C LEU A 304 16.08 -6.79 -27.08
N ILE A 305 17.08 -5.89 -27.15
CA ILE A 305 17.31 -4.81 -26.17
C ILE A 305 17.53 -3.44 -26.88
N PHE A 306 17.08 -3.28 -28.13
CA PHE A 306 16.82 -1.96 -28.71
C PHE A 306 15.35 -1.87 -29.10
#